data_AF-A0A3P1CNF8-F1
#
_entry.id   AF-A0A3P1CNF8-F1
#
_cell.length_a   1.000
_cell.length_b   1.000
_cell.length_c   1.000
_cell.angle_alpha   90.00
_cell.angle_beta   90.00
_cell.angle_gamma   90.00
#
_symmetry.space_group_name_H-M   'P 1'
#
loop_
_entity.id
_entity.type
_entity.pdbx_description
1 polymer ?
#
loop_
_entity_poly.entity_id
_entity_poly.type
_entity_poly.pdbx_seq_one_letter_code
_entity_poly.pdbx_strand_id
1 'polypeptide(L)'
;MKRLQFILLLLFSHLVGARQESVWITFRKEPIMARNATFSLLRVRDERSIKSQLGTIFSSPRGSLSVRSNDEITGVFDDLLRPGFRPDSSRVPVIIRIQELVFSEKAKTDFQADGSCRLELAFDVMRDGKPVQLTTYTARTIYTRSFGQTDRLELVARKALESAAQYLSNWIKINREKSPALVKGLKFVYIDHRIQQASGDTVFYDPLHPLTWDDFQAAPRLGSRNAASIFPTFSYEGHSRWVNGYIQIELTFKTFMVKSMSWVRPGNKDDYALRHEQKHFDIVKLIVERFKQRIVADTDMDLDDYNSRVQFLYLDAYRDMNRWQEQYDHETQHGINHAEQERWNHKIAQDLKNAEDLTAIMLSTRQ
;
A
#
# COMPACT_ATOMS: atom_id res chain seq x y z
N MET A 1 -88.69 -39.68 -44.90
CA MET A 1 -88.07 -38.65 -44.02
C MET A 1 -87.16 -39.37 -43.03
N LYS A 2 -85.84 -39.30 -43.24
CA LYS A 2 -84.79 -39.84 -42.36
C LYS A 2 -84.07 -38.65 -41.72
N ARG A 3 -83.83 -38.66 -40.41
CA ARG A 3 -82.74 -37.91 -39.80
C ARG A 3 -82.10 -38.75 -38.70
N LEU A 4 -80.87 -39.19 -39.01
CA LEU A 4 -79.92 -39.82 -38.12
C LEU A 4 -79.08 -38.67 -37.50
N GLN A 5 -79.09 -38.51 -36.17
CA GLN A 5 -78.21 -37.57 -35.49
C GLN A 5 -76.87 -38.24 -35.21
N PHE A 6 -75.81 -37.72 -35.83
CA PHE A 6 -74.42 -38.08 -35.51
C PHE A 6 -73.95 -37.22 -34.35
N ILE A 7 -73.51 -37.86 -33.27
CA ILE A 7 -72.82 -37.24 -32.14
C ILE A 7 -71.33 -37.18 -32.50
N LEU A 8 -70.76 -35.98 -32.52
CA LEU A 8 -69.33 -35.73 -32.72
C LEU A 8 -68.65 -35.61 -31.35
N LEU A 9 -67.92 -36.63 -30.91
CA LEU A 9 -67.02 -36.56 -29.76
C LEU A 9 -65.68 -35.96 -30.20
N LEU A 10 -65.38 -34.74 -29.75
CA LEU A 10 -64.07 -34.12 -29.85
C LEU A 10 -63.19 -34.57 -28.68
N LEU A 11 -62.24 -35.47 -28.95
CA LEU A 11 -61.16 -35.83 -28.04
C LEU A 11 -60.11 -34.71 -28.05
N PHE A 12 -60.10 -33.87 -27.01
CA PHE A 12 -58.98 -32.97 -26.72
C PHE A 12 -57.85 -33.78 -26.06
N SER A 13 -56.79 -34.04 -26.82
CA SER A 13 -55.52 -34.56 -26.29
C SER A 13 -54.78 -33.43 -25.57
N HIS A 14 -54.83 -33.44 -24.24
CA HIS A 14 -53.96 -32.60 -23.41
C HIS A 14 -52.51 -33.10 -23.49
N LEU A 15 -51.72 -32.49 -24.38
CA LEU A 15 -50.26 -32.53 -24.30
C LEU A 15 -49.83 -31.72 -23.07
N VAL A 16 -49.76 -32.38 -21.92
CA VAL A 16 -49.05 -31.86 -20.75
C VAL A 16 -47.56 -31.92 -21.10
N GLY A 17 -47.00 -30.79 -21.55
CA GLY A 17 -45.56 -30.63 -21.60
C GLY A 17 -45.01 -30.75 -20.19
N ALA A 18 -44.34 -31.85 -19.88
CA ALA A 18 -43.67 -32.05 -18.61
C ALA A 18 -42.63 -30.93 -18.43
N ARG A 19 -42.94 -29.96 -17.57
CA ARG A 19 -42.03 -28.87 -17.21
C ARG A 19 -40.88 -29.51 -16.43
N GLN A 20 -39.76 -29.74 -17.10
CA GLN A 20 -38.57 -30.32 -16.46
C GLN A 20 -38.09 -29.38 -15.35
N GLU A 21 -38.14 -29.85 -14.10
CA GLU A 21 -37.80 -29.06 -12.92
C GLU A 21 -36.29 -28.81 -12.83
N SER A 22 -35.92 -27.62 -12.33
CA SER A 22 -34.50 -27.27 -12.12
C SER A 22 -33.86 -28.14 -11.05
N VAL A 23 -32.56 -28.40 -11.17
CA VAL A 23 -31.78 -29.03 -10.11
C VAL A 23 -31.30 -27.95 -9.15
N TRP A 24 -31.61 -28.14 -7.87
CA TRP A 24 -31.23 -27.22 -6.80
C TRP A 24 -30.06 -27.79 -5.99
N ILE A 25 -28.97 -27.06 -5.94
CA ILE A 25 -27.79 -27.40 -5.14
C ILE A 25 -27.96 -26.80 -3.74
N THR A 26 -27.83 -27.66 -2.73
CA THR A 26 -27.67 -27.26 -1.33
C THR A 26 -26.20 -27.46 -0.95
N PHE A 27 -25.51 -26.38 -0.64
CA PHE A 27 -24.10 -26.46 -0.25
C PHE A 27 -23.97 -26.97 1.18
N ARG A 28 -23.00 -27.87 1.41
CA ARG A 28 -22.69 -28.31 2.77
C ARG A 28 -22.03 -27.16 3.52
N LYS A 29 -22.46 -26.91 4.76
CA LYS A 29 -21.88 -25.85 5.61
C LYS A 29 -20.55 -26.27 6.27
N GLU A 30 -19.76 -27.11 5.59
CA GLU A 30 -18.43 -27.52 6.03
C GLU A 30 -17.42 -26.42 5.67
N PRO A 31 -16.75 -25.79 6.64
CA PRO A 31 -15.84 -24.69 6.35
C PRO A 31 -14.66 -25.10 5.47
N ILE A 32 -14.28 -24.19 4.57
CA ILE A 32 -13.07 -24.30 3.76
C ILE A 32 -11.91 -23.76 4.59
N MET A 33 -10.87 -24.58 4.72
CA MET A 33 -9.63 -24.25 5.42
C MET A 33 -8.48 -24.27 4.41
N ALA A 34 -7.58 -23.29 4.47
CA ALA A 34 -6.32 -23.33 3.74
C ALA A 34 -5.15 -23.57 4.70
N ARG A 35 -4.13 -24.28 4.22
CA ARG A 35 -2.85 -24.38 4.94
C ARG A 35 -2.17 -23.02 4.90
N ASN A 36 -1.76 -22.52 6.06
CA ASN A 36 -1.07 -21.23 6.19
C ASN A 36 -1.83 -20.08 5.51
N ALA A 37 -3.12 -19.92 5.82
CA ALA A 37 -3.96 -18.86 5.26
C ALA A 37 -3.32 -17.47 5.44
N THR A 38 -3.04 -16.80 4.33
CA THR A 38 -2.34 -15.49 4.29
C THR A 38 -3.28 -14.30 4.08
N PHE A 39 -4.58 -14.57 3.92
CA PHE A 39 -5.63 -13.55 3.76
C PHE A 39 -6.77 -13.77 4.75
N SER A 40 -7.54 -12.70 4.96
CA SER A 40 -8.81 -12.72 5.67
C SER A 40 -9.93 -12.27 4.73
N LEU A 41 -11.12 -12.83 4.91
CA LEU A 41 -12.27 -12.49 4.08
C LEU A 41 -12.87 -11.17 4.55
N LEU A 42 -12.76 -10.13 3.72
CA LEU A 42 -13.43 -8.85 3.97
C LEU A 42 -14.87 -8.89 3.48
N ARG A 43 -15.10 -9.32 2.24
CA ARG A 43 -16.42 -9.37 1.60
C ARG A 43 -16.43 -10.29 0.38
N VAL A 44 -17.58 -10.87 0.07
CA VAL A 44 -17.87 -11.52 -1.22
C VAL A 44 -18.83 -10.66 -2.04
N ARG A 45 -18.61 -10.55 -3.35
CA ARG A 45 -19.53 -9.88 -4.30
C ARG A 45 -19.85 -10.82 -5.46
N ASP A 46 -21.12 -10.90 -5.84
CA ASP A 46 -21.54 -11.61 -7.04
C ASP A 46 -21.59 -10.64 -8.22
N GLU A 47 -20.67 -10.80 -9.18
CA GLU A 47 -20.57 -10.01 -10.41
C GLU A 47 -20.86 -10.86 -11.66
N ARG A 48 -21.41 -12.05 -11.47
CA ARG A 48 -21.83 -12.91 -12.58
C ARG A 48 -22.92 -12.21 -13.38
N SER A 49 -22.86 -12.35 -14.71
CA SER A 49 -23.87 -11.81 -15.63
C SER A 49 -25.24 -12.48 -15.42
N ILE A 50 -25.26 -13.76 -15.07
CA ILE A 50 -26.48 -14.53 -14.79
C ILE A 50 -26.40 -15.07 -13.36
N LYS A 51 -27.20 -14.49 -12.45
CA LYS A 51 -27.22 -14.86 -11.03
C LYS A 51 -28.29 -15.91 -10.67
N SER A 52 -29.33 -16.02 -11.50
CA SER A 52 -30.51 -16.88 -11.26
C SER A 52 -30.26 -18.37 -11.49
N GLN A 53 -29.16 -18.74 -12.15
CA GLN A 53 -28.78 -20.13 -12.42
C GLN A 53 -27.26 -20.29 -12.48
N LEU A 54 -26.81 -21.52 -12.29
CA LEU A 54 -25.41 -21.95 -12.30
C LEU A 54 -25.08 -22.75 -13.57
N GLY A 55 -25.80 -22.52 -14.67
CA GLY A 55 -25.62 -23.25 -15.93
C GLY A 55 -26.61 -24.41 -16.11
N THR A 56 -26.23 -25.37 -16.93
CA THR A 56 -27.09 -26.47 -17.38
C THR A 56 -26.38 -27.82 -17.31
N ILE A 57 -27.16 -28.85 -16.98
CA ILE A 57 -26.70 -30.24 -16.85
C ILE A 57 -27.63 -31.17 -17.62
N PHE A 58 -27.18 -32.38 -17.95
CA PHE A 58 -27.96 -33.38 -18.67
C PHE A 58 -28.76 -34.27 -17.70
N SER A 59 -30.04 -34.49 -17.99
CA SER A 59 -30.92 -35.45 -17.30
C SER A 59 -31.14 -36.74 -18.10
N SER A 60 -30.91 -36.68 -19.40
CA SER A 60 -30.89 -37.82 -20.34
C SER A 60 -30.06 -37.42 -21.56
N PRO A 61 -29.77 -38.32 -22.53
CA PRO A 61 -28.98 -37.96 -23.70
C PRO A 61 -29.56 -36.80 -24.54
N ARG A 62 -30.87 -36.53 -24.42
CA ARG A 62 -31.58 -35.44 -25.12
C ARG A 62 -32.26 -34.44 -24.16
N GLY A 63 -32.09 -34.61 -22.85
CA GLY A 63 -32.74 -33.81 -21.81
C GLY A 63 -31.73 -33.01 -21.01
N SER A 64 -32.05 -31.74 -20.72
CA SER A 64 -31.19 -30.86 -19.91
C SER A 64 -31.99 -30.11 -18.86
N LEU A 65 -31.37 -29.86 -17.72
CA LEU A 65 -31.95 -29.14 -16.59
C LEU A 65 -31.06 -27.95 -16.25
N SER A 66 -31.68 -26.81 -15.91
CA SER A 66 -30.95 -25.70 -15.28
C SER A 66 -30.52 -26.07 -13.88
N VAL A 67 -29.32 -25.64 -13.51
CA VAL A 67 -28.80 -25.75 -12.14
C VAL A 67 -29.05 -24.45 -11.41
N ARG A 68 -29.50 -24.51 -10.17
CA ARG A 68 -29.70 -23.35 -9.28
C ARG A 68 -29.14 -23.66 -7.89
N SER A 69 -28.99 -22.65 -7.06
CA SER A 69 -28.65 -22.82 -5.65
C SER A 69 -29.83 -22.44 -4.77
N ASN A 70 -30.03 -23.18 -3.68
CA ASN A 70 -31.04 -22.86 -2.68
C ASN A 70 -30.73 -21.58 -1.91
N ASP A 71 -29.45 -21.22 -1.81
CA ASP A 71 -28.96 -20.05 -1.09
C ASP A 71 -28.30 -19.06 -2.07
N GLU A 72 -28.19 -17.79 -1.67
CA GLU A 72 -27.40 -16.84 -2.43
C GLU A 72 -25.92 -17.23 -2.43
N ILE A 73 -25.29 -17.27 -3.61
CA ILE A 73 -23.89 -17.71 -3.76
C ILE A 73 -22.92 -16.85 -2.94
N THR A 74 -23.21 -15.56 -2.80
CA THR A 74 -22.48 -14.66 -1.88
C THR A 74 -22.51 -15.16 -0.45
N GLY A 75 -23.68 -15.50 0.08
CA GLY A 75 -23.85 -16.05 1.42
C GLY A 75 -23.15 -17.40 1.57
N VAL A 76 -23.29 -18.28 0.58
CA VAL A 76 -22.60 -19.59 0.56
C VAL A 76 -21.08 -19.42 0.65
N PHE A 77 -20.49 -18.58 -0.19
CA PHE A 77 -19.04 -18.38 -0.21
C PHE A 77 -18.56 -17.73 1.10
N ASP A 78 -19.34 -16.80 1.64
CA ASP A 78 -19.05 -16.15 2.91
C ASP A 78 -19.04 -17.17 4.06
N ASP A 79 -20.10 -17.97 4.20
CA ASP A 79 -20.24 -19.02 5.23
C ASP A 79 -19.12 -20.06 5.15
N LEU A 80 -18.76 -20.48 3.93
CA LEU A 80 -17.71 -21.47 3.71
C LEU A 80 -16.31 -20.94 4.05
N LEU A 81 -16.00 -19.69 3.72
CA LEU A 81 -14.65 -19.13 3.85
C LEU A 81 -14.42 -18.44 5.19
N ARG A 82 -15.39 -17.69 5.71
CA ARG A 82 -15.22 -16.84 6.90
C ARG A 82 -14.61 -17.56 8.12
N PRO A 83 -14.94 -18.84 8.43
CA PRO A 83 -14.33 -19.53 9.56
C PRO A 83 -12.82 -19.77 9.40
N GLY A 84 -12.34 -20.09 8.20
CA GLY A 84 -10.92 -20.34 7.92
C GLY A 84 -10.10 -19.06 7.70
N PHE A 85 -10.75 -18.00 7.20
CA PHE A 85 -10.12 -16.75 6.78
C PHE A 85 -10.54 -15.56 7.66
N ARG A 86 -10.47 -15.73 8.98
CA ARG A 86 -10.73 -14.65 9.96
C ARG A 86 -9.65 -13.55 9.91
N PRO A 87 -10.00 -12.30 10.26
CA PRO A 87 -9.04 -11.20 10.41
C PRO A 87 -7.92 -11.52 11.40
N ASP A 88 -6.70 -11.14 11.02
CA ASP A 88 -5.46 -11.29 11.81
C ASP A 88 -4.44 -10.27 11.30
N SER A 89 -3.53 -9.78 12.15
CA SER A 89 -2.54 -8.74 11.80
C SER A 89 -1.54 -9.17 10.70
N SER A 90 -1.37 -10.48 10.49
CA SER A 90 -0.54 -11.06 9.43
C SER A 90 -1.28 -11.29 8.11
N ARG A 91 -2.62 -11.25 8.12
CA ARG A 91 -3.47 -11.61 6.98
C ARG A 91 -3.91 -10.37 6.19
N VAL A 92 -3.91 -10.49 4.87
CA VAL A 92 -4.38 -9.44 3.96
C VAL A 92 -5.91 -9.47 3.89
N PRO A 93 -6.64 -8.38 4.16
CA PRO A 93 -8.10 -8.35 4.01
C PRO A 93 -8.48 -8.28 2.53
N VAL A 94 -9.20 -9.29 2.03
CA VAL A 94 -9.49 -9.47 0.61
C VAL A 94 -10.99 -9.44 0.32
N ILE A 95 -11.36 -8.74 -0.74
CA ILE A 95 -12.67 -8.81 -1.39
C ILE A 95 -12.59 -9.87 -2.49
N ILE A 96 -13.53 -10.82 -2.48
CA ILE A 96 -13.66 -11.84 -3.52
C ILE A 96 -14.83 -11.46 -4.42
N ARG A 97 -14.58 -11.26 -5.71
CA ARG A 97 -15.61 -10.99 -6.72
C ARG A 97 -15.81 -12.26 -7.55
N ILE A 98 -17.03 -12.76 -7.55
CA ILE A 98 -17.43 -13.94 -8.32
C ILE A 98 -17.80 -13.48 -9.72
N GLN A 99 -16.95 -13.75 -10.69
CA GLN A 99 -17.17 -13.39 -12.09
C GLN A 99 -17.89 -14.52 -12.83
N GLU A 100 -17.63 -15.77 -12.43
CA GLU A 100 -18.34 -16.92 -12.97
C GLU A 100 -18.39 -18.10 -11.98
N LEU A 101 -19.52 -18.79 -11.99
CA LEU A 101 -19.69 -20.14 -11.42
C LEU A 101 -20.72 -20.88 -12.29
N VAL A 102 -20.25 -21.68 -13.24
CA VAL A 102 -21.09 -22.31 -14.28
C VAL A 102 -20.77 -23.79 -14.47
N PHE A 103 -21.80 -24.61 -14.42
CA PHE A 103 -21.80 -26.00 -14.83
C PHE A 103 -22.20 -26.13 -16.28
N SER A 104 -21.47 -26.97 -17.01
CA SER A 104 -21.78 -27.37 -18.37
C SER A 104 -21.45 -28.85 -18.54
N GLU A 105 -22.33 -29.57 -19.21
CA GLU A 105 -22.21 -31.01 -19.43
C GLU A 105 -22.41 -31.38 -20.89
N LYS A 106 -21.94 -32.58 -21.23
CA LYS A 106 -22.30 -33.30 -22.44
C LYS A 106 -22.62 -34.75 -22.10
N ALA A 107 -23.53 -35.36 -22.86
CA ALA A 107 -23.78 -36.79 -22.74
C ALA A 107 -22.49 -37.57 -23.05
N LYS A 108 -22.18 -38.55 -22.20
CA LYS A 108 -21.05 -39.48 -22.38
C LYS A 108 -21.56 -40.84 -22.85
N THR A 109 -22.61 -41.34 -22.19
CA THR A 109 -23.31 -42.59 -22.50
C THR A 109 -24.82 -42.36 -22.31
N ASP A 110 -25.63 -43.40 -22.51
CA ASP A 110 -27.07 -43.35 -22.27
C ASP A 110 -27.47 -43.12 -20.81
N PHE A 111 -26.51 -43.21 -19.88
CA PHE A 111 -26.74 -43.06 -18.44
C PHE A 111 -25.80 -42.06 -17.76
N GLN A 112 -24.81 -41.52 -18.46
CA GLN A 112 -23.76 -40.67 -17.87
C GLN A 112 -23.53 -39.38 -18.65
N ALA A 113 -23.11 -38.35 -17.93
CA ALA A 113 -22.58 -37.11 -18.47
C ALA A 113 -21.13 -36.89 -18.04
N ASP A 114 -20.35 -36.32 -18.95
CA ASP A 114 -19.09 -35.65 -18.63
C ASP A 114 -19.35 -34.16 -18.51
N GLY A 115 -18.94 -33.59 -17.39
CA GLY A 115 -19.21 -32.22 -17.01
C GLY A 115 -17.98 -31.42 -16.63
N SER A 116 -18.16 -30.11 -16.59
CA SER A 116 -17.19 -29.19 -16.00
C SER A 116 -17.87 -28.09 -15.21
N CYS A 117 -17.24 -27.71 -14.11
CA CYS A 117 -17.55 -26.49 -13.36
C CYS A 117 -16.46 -25.46 -13.68
N ARG A 118 -16.84 -24.35 -14.32
CA ARG A 118 -15.95 -23.19 -14.52
C ARG A 118 -16.18 -22.20 -13.37
N LEU A 119 -15.09 -21.83 -12.70
CA LEU A 119 -15.05 -20.87 -11.61
C LEU A 119 -14.06 -19.78 -12.00
N GLU A 120 -14.53 -18.53 -11.96
CA GLU A 120 -13.71 -17.35 -12.21
C GLU A 120 -13.92 -16.36 -11.07
N LEU A 121 -12.83 -16.05 -10.37
CA LEU A 121 -12.79 -15.12 -9.24
C LEU A 121 -11.77 -14.03 -9.48
N ALA A 122 -12.10 -12.81 -9.09
CA ALA A 122 -11.13 -11.74 -8.92
C ALA A 122 -10.95 -11.42 -7.43
N PHE A 123 -9.73 -11.07 -7.05
CA PHE A 123 -9.38 -10.77 -5.66
C PHE A 123 -8.85 -9.35 -5.56
N ASP A 124 -9.46 -8.54 -4.70
CA ASP A 124 -9.08 -7.16 -4.51
C ASP A 124 -8.75 -6.87 -3.04
N VAL A 125 -7.98 -5.82 -2.81
CA VAL A 125 -7.79 -5.18 -1.50
C VAL A 125 -8.38 -3.78 -1.51
N MET A 126 -8.70 -3.22 -0.35
CA MET A 126 -9.10 -1.82 -0.24
C MET A 126 -7.88 -0.94 0.02
N ARG A 127 -7.72 0.12 -0.77
CA ARG A 127 -6.71 1.17 -0.63
C ARG A 127 -7.38 2.53 -0.81
N ASP A 128 -7.26 3.40 0.18
CA ASP A 128 -7.83 4.76 0.17
C ASP A 128 -9.31 4.80 -0.28
N GLY A 129 -10.08 3.84 0.23
CA GLY A 129 -11.50 3.68 -0.08
C GLY A 129 -11.82 3.08 -1.47
N LYS A 130 -10.81 2.69 -2.26
CA LYS A 130 -10.95 2.10 -3.60
C LYS A 130 -10.47 0.64 -3.64
N PRO A 131 -11.14 -0.23 -4.40
CA PRO A 131 -10.67 -1.58 -4.64
C PRO A 131 -9.47 -1.57 -5.60
N VAL A 132 -8.40 -2.26 -5.23
CA VAL A 132 -7.21 -2.51 -6.07
C VAL A 132 -7.12 -4.02 -6.30
N GLN A 133 -7.17 -4.43 -7.57
CA GLN A 133 -7.12 -5.85 -7.93
C GLN A 133 -5.72 -6.42 -7.67
N LEU A 134 -5.66 -7.54 -6.95
CA LEU A 134 -4.44 -8.32 -6.71
C LEU A 134 -4.17 -9.27 -7.88
N THR A 135 -5.13 -10.14 -8.16
CA THR A 135 -5.01 -11.21 -9.17
C THR A 135 -6.40 -11.78 -9.48
N THR A 136 -6.47 -12.59 -10.53
CA THR A 136 -7.64 -13.39 -10.91
C THR A 136 -7.31 -14.87 -10.82
N TYR A 137 -8.33 -15.69 -10.58
CA TYR A 137 -8.24 -17.14 -10.61
C TYR A 137 -9.31 -17.70 -11.53
N THR A 138 -8.89 -18.52 -12.48
CA THR A 138 -9.77 -19.23 -13.39
C THR A 138 -9.47 -20.71 -13.31
N ALA A 139 -10.48 -21.52 -13.05
CA ALA A 139 -10.35 -22.96 -13.03
C ALA A 139 -11.53 -23.64 -13.71
N ARG A 140 -11.23 -24.80 -14.30
CA ARG A 140 -12.22 -25.71 -14.87
C ARG A 140 -12.06 -27.08 -14.22
N THR A 141 -12.97 -27.41 -13.30
CA THR A 141 -12.96 -28.71 -12.62
C THR A 141 -13.84 -29.69 -13.40
N ILE A 142 -13.23 -30.77 -13.90
CA ILE A 142 -13.92 -31.80 -14.70
C ILE A 142 -14.49 -32.87 -13.77
N TYR A 143 -15.66 -33.41 -14.12
CA TYR A 143 -16.29 -34.52 -13.41
C TYR A 143 -17.08 -35.41 -14.37
N THR A 144 -17.35 -36.64 -13.93
CA THR A 144 -18.32 -37.55 -14.58
C THR A 144 -19.36 -37.93 -13.53
N ARG A 145 -20.63 -38.01 -13.95
CA ARG A 145 -21.73 -38.49 -13.10
C ARG A 145 -22.75 -39.28 -13.89
N SER A 146 -23.50 -40.14 -13.21
CA SER A 146 -24.72 -40.71 -13.76
C SER A 146 -25.86 -39.67 -13.76
N PHE A 147 -26.81 -39.81 -14.69
CA PHE A 147 -28.04 -39.03 -14.67
C PHE A 147 -28.78 -39.25 -13.32
N GLY A 148 -29.38 -38.18 -12.78
CA GLY A 148 -30.01 -38.19 -11.44
C GLY A 148 -29.07 -38.02 -10.25
N GLN A 149 -27.76 -38.31 -10.35
CA GLN A 149 -26.82 -38.14 -9.23
C GLN A 149 -26.26 -36.72 -9.15
N THR A 150 -27.01 -35.80 -8.54
CA THR A 150 -26.69 -34.35 -8.53
C THR A 150 -25.73 -33.91 -7.42
N ASP A 151 -25.48 -34.75 -6.40
CA ASP A 151 -24.59 -34.44 -5.27
C ASP A 151 -23.15 -34.11 -5.70
N ARG A 152 -22.73 -34.62 -6.86
CA ARG A 152 -21.39 -34.33 -7.41
C ARG A 152 -21.19 -32.86 -7.74
N LEU A 153 -22.25 -32.13 -8.08
CA LEU A 153 -22.17 -30.72 -8.47
C LEU A 153 -21.71 -29.85 -7.30
N GLU A 154 -22.33 -30.04 -6.12
CA GLU A 154 -21.96 -29.37 -4.87
C GLU A 154 -20.48 -29.60 -4.55
N LEU A 155 -20.06 -30.87 -4.53
CA LEU A 155 -18.70 -31.26 -4.16
C LEU A 155 -17.67 -30.61 -5.09
N VAL A 156 -17.95 -30.61 -6.40
CA VAL A 156 -17.07 -30.02 -7.41
C VAL A 156 -16.95 -28.52 -7.22
N ALA A 157 -18.07 -27.79 -7.01
CA ALA A 157 -18.03 -26.35 -6.78
C ALA A 157 -17.28 -26.00 -5.48
N ARG A 158 -17.51 -26.75 -4.39
CA ARG A 158 -16.82 -26.53 -3.12
C ARG A 158 -15.31 -26.78 -3.24
N LYS A 159 -14.90 -27.84 -3.97
CA LYS A 159 -13.49 -28.12 -4.25
C LYS A 159 -12.84 -27.06 -5.13
N ALA A 160 -13.57 -26.50 -6.09
CA ALA A 160 -13.09 -25.38 -6.90
C ALA A 160 -12.83 -24.14 -6.02
N LEU A 161 -13.75 -23.82 -5.09
CA LEU A 161 -13.58 -22.72 -4.15
C LEU A 161 -12.40 -22.93 -3.19
N GLU A 162 -12.25 -24.15 -2.65
CA GLU A 162 -11.09 -24.53 -1.82
C GLU A 162 -9.77 -24.32 -2.57
N SER A 163 -9.72 -24.74 -3.83
CA SER A 163 -8.54 -24.57 -4.69
C SER A 163 -8.23 -23.09 -4.95
N ALA A 164 -9.27 -22.27 -5.17
CA ALA A 164 -9.12 -20.83 -5.36
C ALA A 164 -8.58 -20.13 -4.10
N ALA A 165 -9.10 -20.50 -2.91
CA ALA A 165 -8.64 -19.95 -1.64
C ALA A 165 -7.18 -20.34 -1.32
N GLN A 166 -6.80 -21.59 -1.63
CA GLN A 166 -5.41 -22.03 -1.49
C GLN A 166 -4.49 -21.32 -2.49
N TYR A 167 -4.93 -21.14 -3.74
CA TYR A 167 -4.21 -20.37 -4.76
C TYR A 167 -3.92 -18.96 -4.27
N LEU A 168 -4.94 -18.22 -3.81
CA LEU A 168 -4.77 -16.86 -3.31
C LEU A 168 -3.80 -16.81 -2.13
N SER A 169 -3.90 -17.77 -1.22
CA SER A 169 -3.00 -17.85 -0.06
C SER A 169 -1.53 -17.99 -0.49
N ASN A 170 -1.27 -18.85 -1.48
CA ASN A 170 0.06 -19.06 -2.05
C ASN A 170 0.53 -17.84 -2.86
N TRP A 171 -0.36 -17.23 -3.64
CA TRP A 171 -0.04 -16.05 -4.44
C TRP A 171 0.38 -14.88 -3.56
N ILE A 172 -0.36 -14.60 -2.49
CA ILE A 172 0.01 -13.55 -1.51
C ILE A 172 1.35 -13.88 -0.86
N LYS A 173 1.60 -15.14 -0.49
CA LYS A 173 2.89 -15.55 0.10
C LYS A 173 4.07 -15.22 -0.83
N ILE A 174 3.93 -15.45 -2.14
CA ILE A 174 4.99 -15.21 -3.13
C ILE A 174 5.15 -13.72 -3.47
N ASN A 175 4.05 -12.95 -3.44
CA ASN A 175 4.02 -11.57 -3.94
C ASN A 175 4.05 -10.50 -2.84
N ARG A 176 4.01 -10.87 -1.55
CA ARG A 176 3.94 -9.93 -0.41
C ARG A 176 5.03 -8.86 -0.40
N GLU A 177 6.21 -9.18 -0.92
CA GLU A 177 7.37 -8.28 -0.97
C GLU A 177 7.60 -7.68 -2.37
N LYS A 178 6.70 -7.96 -3.32
CA LYS A 178 6.86 -7.60 -4.74
C LYS A 178 5.70 -6.78 -5.28
N SER A 179 4.54 -6.82 -4.63
CA SER A 179 3.32 -6.19 -5.11
C SER A 179 2.97 -4.94 -4.29
N PRO A 180 3.01 -3.73 -4.89
CA PRO A 180 2.56 -2.48 -4.25
C PRO A 180 1.18 -2.58 -3.60
N ALA A 181 0.27 -3.34 -4.22
CA ALA A 181 -1.07 -3.56 -3.69
C ALA A 181 -1.08 -4.24 -2.31
N LEU A 182 -0.03 -4.98 -1.94
CA LEU A 182 0.10 -5.68 -0.66
C LEU A 182 0.83 -4.87 0.42
N VAL A 183 1.30 -3.64 0.12
CA VAL A 183 2.03 -2.79 1.08
C VAL A 183 1.12 -2.30 2.19
N LYS A 184 1.40 -2.60 3.44
CA LYS A 184 0.65 -2.12 4.61
C LYS A 184 0.75 -0.61 4.81
N GLY A 185 1.87 -0.01 4.42
CA GLY A 185 2.11 1.43 4.45
C GLY A 185 3.59 1.77 4.27
N LEU A 186 3.92 3.04 4.48
CA LEU A 186 5.29 3.54 4.53
C LEU A 186 5.83 3.49 5.97
N LYS A 187 7.11 3.15 6.12
CA LYS A 187 7.83 3.27 7.39
C LYS A 187 9.11 4.05 7.17
N PHE A 188 9.29 5.14 7.90
CA PHE A 188 10.47 5.98 7.78
C PHE A 188 11.54 5.58 8.79
N VAL A 189 12.79 5.53 8.33
CA VAL A 189 13.99 5.38 9.16
C VAL A 189 14.92 6.53 8.84
N TYR A 190 15.21 7.35 9.83
CA TYR A 190 16.06 8.52 9.67
C TYR A 190 17.46 8.23 10.19
N ILE A 191 18.46 8.60 9.38
CA ILE A 191 19.87 8.50 9.70
C ILE A 191 20.45 9.90 9.63
N ASP A 192 21.06 10.36 10.71
CA ASP A 192 21.90 11.56 10.67
C ASP A 192 23.31 11.16 10.26
N HIS A 193 23.78 11.72 9.15
CA HIS A 193 25.14 11.51 8.73
C HIS A 193 26.10 12.31 9.62
N ARG A 194 26.77 11.60 10.52
CA ARG A 194 27.83 12.12 11.37
C ARG A 194 29.10 11.38 11.01
N ILE A 195 29.96 11.96 10.16
CA ILE A 195 31.32 11.42 9.98
C ILE A 195 32.19 12.00 11.08
N GLN A 196 32.96 11.14 11.74
CA GLN A 196 33.92 11.51 12.80
C GLN A 196 35.13 12.34 12.30
N GLN A 197 35.24 12.66 11.01
CA GLN A 197 36.30 13.51 10.43
C GLN A 197 35.83 14.21 9.15
N ALA A 198 36.28 15.45 8.93
CA ALA A 198 36.07 16.19 7.69
C ALA A 198 36.58 15.37 6.48
N SER A 199 35.69 15.11 5.52
CA SER A 199 36.06 14.42 4.28
C SER A 199 36.18 15.44 3.17
N GLY A 200 37.41 15.69 2.72
CA GLY A 200 37.70 16.63 1.64
C GLY A 200 37.26 18.06 1.96
N ASP A 201 36.41 18.62 1.10
CA ASP A 201 35.99 20.03 1.11
C ASP A 201 34.75 20.30 1.98
N THR A 202 34.34 19.34 2.81
CA THR A 202 33.07 19.41 3.56
C THR A 202 33.26 19.14 5.05
N VAL A 203 32.65 19.99 5.88
CA VAL A 203 32.51 19.77 7.33
C VAL A 203 31.06 19.43 7.63
N PHE A 204 30.82 18.26 8.22
CA PHE A 204 29.49 17.86 8.65
C PHE A 204 29.17 18.41 10.04
N TYR A 205 27.89 18.69 10.29
CA TYR A 205 27.44 19.25 11.56
C TYR A 205 27.62 18.21 12.67
N ASP A 206 28.37 18.59 13.70
CA ASP A 206 28.54 17.81 14.91
C ASP A 206 28.65 18.75 16.12
N PRO A 207 27.75 18.68 17.12
CA PRO A 207 27.84 19.51 18.31
C PRO A 207 29.11 19.26 19.13
N LEU A 208 29.80 18.12 18.94
CA LEU A 208 31.06 17.80 19.61
C LEU A 208 32.29 18.30 18.82
N HIS A 209 32.12 18.66 17.55
CA HIS A 209 33.18 19.16 16.68
C HIS A 209 32.73 20.47 16.01
N PRO A 210 32.68 21.59 16.77
CA PRO A 210 32.27 22.88 16.24
C PRO A 210 33.25 23.40 15.19
N LEU A 211 32.82 24.40 14.42
CA LEU A 211 33.63 25.02 13.38
C LEU A 211 34.91 25.63 13.94
N THR A 212 35.96 25.58 13.13
CA THR A 212 37.23 26.26 13.37
C THR A 212 37.54 27.20 12.21
N TRP A 213 38.41 28.19 12.43
CA TRP A 213 38.82 29.07 11.33
C TRP A 213 39.59 28.37 10.21
N ASP A 214 40.07 27.14 10.42
CA ASP A 214 40.74 26.32 9.41
C ASP A 214 39.74 25.70 8.40
N ASP A 215 38.45 25.74 8.71
CA ASP A 215 37.37 25.32 7.82
C ASP A 215 37.00 26.41 6.79
N PHE A 216 37.51 27.63 6.92
CA PHE A 216 37.22 28.76 6.02
C PHE A 216 38.37 28.95 5.01
N GLN A 217 38.32 28.20 3.91
CA GLN A 217 39.43 28.06 2.97
C GLN A 217 39.29 28.89 1.69
N ALA A 218 38.12 29.52 1.48
CA ALA A 218 37.89 30.37 0.33
C ALA A 218 38.56 31.75 0.48
N ALA A 219 38.84 32.41 -0.64
CA ALA A 219 39.31 33.78 -0.65
C ALA A 219 38.15 34.76 -0.31
N PRO A 220 38.39 35.83 0.47
CA PRO A 220 37.38 36.84 0.75
C PRO A 220 36.80 37.47 -0.53
N ARG A 221 35.48 37.63 -0.56
CA ARG A 221 34.81 38.26 -1.71
C ARG A 221 35.21 39.73 -1.85
N LEU A 222 35.62 40.11 -3.06
CA LEU A 222 35.92 41.50 -3.42
C LEU A 222 34.67 42.36 -3.21
N GLY A 223 34.81 43.47 -2.50
CA GLY A 223 33.72 44.42 -2.24
C GLY A 223 32.76 44.06 -1.08
N SER A 224 32.86 42.86 -0.49
CA SER A 224 32.07 42.52 0.71
C SER A 224 32.50 43.38 1.92
N ARG A 225 31.55 43.82 2.75
CA ARG A 225 31.86 44.53 4.01
C ARG A 225 32.00 43.58 5.21
N ASN A 226 31.66 42.30 5.03
CA ASN A 226 31.63 41.33 6.12
C ASN A 226 33.04 40.86 6.50
N ALA A 227 33.20 40.49 7.78
CA ALA A 227 34.46 39.97 8.32
C ALA A 227 34.72 38.51 7.90
N ALA A 228 33.66 37.71 7.84
CA ALA A 228 33.66 36.33 7.39
C ALA A 228 32.34 36.02 6.66
N SER A 229 32.26 34.84 6.07
CA SER A 229 31.04 34.27 5.52
C SER A 229 31.18 32.76 5.43
N ILE A 230 30.24 32.06 6.05
CA ILE A 230 30.05 30.62 5.93
C ILE A 230 29.12 30.28 4.76
N PHE A 231 29.33 29.10 4.16
CA PHE A 231 28.41 28.48 3.21
C PHE A 231 27.84 27.16 3.77
N PRO A 232 26.85 27.20 4.68
CA PRO A 232 26.22 26.01 5.23
C PRO A 232 24.99 25.64 4.39
N THR A 233 24.75 24.35 4.26
CA THR A 233 23.59 23.80 3.53
C THR A 233 23.29 22.39 4.03
N PHE A 234 22.26 21.78 3.46
CA PHE A 234 21.92 20.39 3.74
C PHE A 234 21.54 19.64 2.47
N SER A 235 21.64 18.32 2.55
CA SER A 235 21.14 17.39 1.56
C SER A 235 20.55 16.17 2.24
N TYR A 236 19.85 15.34 1.47
CA TYR A 236 19.42 14.04 1.92
C TYR A 236 19.61 13.00 0.82
N GLU A 237 19.79 11.75 1.23
CA GLU A 237 19.83 10.59 0.36
C GLU A 237 18.71 9.63 0.78
N GLY A 238 17.96 9.12 -0.18
CA GLY A 238 16.83 8.25 0.08
C GLY A 238 16.99 6.88 -0.57
N HIS A 239 16.78 5.82 0.20
CA HIS A 239 16.71 4.44 -0.29
C HIS A 239 15.46 3.77 0.26
N SER A 240 14.75 3.03 -0.59
CA SER A 240 13.55 2.31 -0.19
C SER A 240 13.71 0.81 -0.36
N ARG A 241 13.21 0.04 0.59
CA ARG A 241 13.20 -1.42 0.52
C ARG A 241 11.93 -2.00 1.14
N TRP A 242 11.60 -3.22 0.73
CA TRP A 242 10.47 -3.96 1.25
C TRP A 242 10.84 -4.66 2.54
N VAL A 243 10.08 -4.42 3.62
CA VAL A 243 10.34 -4.99 4.95
C VAL A 243 9.02 -5.32 5.63
N ASN A 244 8.76 -6.60 5.90
CA ASN A 244 7.58 -7.04 6.66
C ASN A 244 6.23 -6.52 6.11
N GLY A 245 6.13 -6.35 4.80
CA GLY A 245 4.97 -5.80 4.12
C GLY A 245 4.85 -4.27 4.18
N TYR A 246 5.86 -3.54 4.64
CA TYR A 246 5.96 -2.09 4.53
C TYR A 246 7.02 -1.73 3.49
N ILE A 247 6.88 -0.55 2.87
CA ILE A 247 8.01 0.09 2.20
C ILE A 247 8.75 0.88 3.29
N GLN A 248 9.92 0.37 3.68
CA GLN A 248 10.83 1.08 4.57
C GLN A 248 11.63 2.09 3.74
N ILE A 249 11.45 3.37 4.03
CA ILE A 249 12.19 4.48 3.41
C ILE A 249 13.26 4.91 4.41
N GLU A 250 14.51 4.65 4.05
CA GLU A 250 15.68 5.12 4.78
C GLU A 250 16.12 6.47 4.20
N LEU A 251 16.09 7.50 5.03
CA LEU A 251 16.53 8.85 4.67
C LEU A 251 17.76 9.21 5.48
N THR A 252 18.88 9.43 4.78
CA THR A 252 20.15 9.88 5.36
C THR A 252 20.26 11.39 5.17
N PHE A 253 20.23 12.14 6.26
CA PHE A 253 20.31 13.61 6.26
C PHE A 253 21.74 14.06 6.50
N LYS A 254 22.20 15.02 5.69
CA LYS A 254 23.53 15.61 5.76
C LYS A 254 23.37 17.10 5.98
N THR A 255 23.79 17.60 7.15
CA THR A 255 23.95 19.04 7.40
C THR A 255 25.43 19.34 7.33
N PHE A 256 25.85 20.29 6.48
CA PHE A 256 27.27 20.53 6.25
C PHE A 256 27.59 21.96 5.81
N MET A 257 28.86 22.34 5.89
CA MET A 257 29.40 23.54 5.24
C MET A 257 30.53 23.19 4.27
N VAL A 258 30.71 24.03 3.25
CA VAL A 258 31.71 23.85 2.19
C VAL A 258 32.91 24.75 2.45
N LYS A 259 34.10 24.16 2.64
CA LYS A 259 35.30 24.90 3.03
C LYS A 259 35.76 25.87 1.95
N SER A 260 35.77 25.43 0.70
CA SER A 260 36.14 26.22 -0.48
C SER A 260 35.14 27.32 -0.85
N MET A 261 33.99 27.41 -0.17
CA MET A 261 33.01 28.49 -0.33
C MET A 261 32.87 29.39 0.90
N SER A 262 33.56 29.05 2.00
CA SER A 262 33.53 29.78 3.26
C SER A 262 34.85 30.53 3.47
N TRP A 263 34.81 31.81 3.84
CA TRP A 263 36.01 32.66 3.95
C TRP A 263 35.99 33.52 5.21
N VAL A 264 37.19 33.95 5.63
CA VAL A 264 37.41 34.96 6.67
C VAL A 264 38.49 35.93 6.22
N ARG A 265 38.34 37.23 6.53
CA ARG A 265 39.37 38.24 6.22
C ARG A 265 40.62 38.02 7.07
N PRO A 266 41.82 38.22 6.51
CA PRO A 266 43.04 38.28 7.30
C PRO A 266 42.90 39.29 8.43
N GLY A 267 43.24 38.88 9.66
CA GLY A 267 43.13 39.72 10.87
C GLY A 267 41.77 39.69 11.58
N ASN A 268 40.72 39.09 11.00
CA ASN A 268 39.38 39.01 11.58
C ASN A 268 39.03 37.61 12.11
N LYS A 269 40.04 36.85 12.55
CA LYS A 269 39.86 35.53 13.17
C LYS A 269 39.65 35.68 14.67
N ASP A 270 38.47 36.14 15.08
CA ASP A 270 38.11 36.26 16.49
C ASP A 270 37.02 35.25 16.92
N ASP A 271 36.99 34.90 18.19
CA ASP A 271 36.08 33.86 18.70
C ASP A 271 34.61 34.26 18.63
N TYR A 272 34.29 35.55 18.67
CA TYR A 272 32.92 36.04 18.62
C TYR A 272 32.35 35.93 17.21
N ALA A 273 33.11 36.34 16.19
CA ALA A 273 32.77 36.15 14.79
C ALA A 273 32.65 34.66 14.45
N LEU A 274 33.51 33.78 14.98
CA LEU A 274 33.38 32.34 14.75
C LEU A 274 32.06 31.79 15.32
N ARG A 275 31.65 32.26 16.50
CA ARG A 275 30.33 31.90 17.07
C ARG A 275 29.18 32.40 16.22
N HIS A 276 29.32 33.55 15.56
CA HIS A 276 28.33 34.05 14.61
C HIS A 276 28.16 33.09 13.43
N GLU A 277 29.26 32.69 12.79
CA GLU A 277 29.24 31.73 11.69
C GLU A 277 28.73 30.34 12.12
N GLN A 278 29.06 29.91 13.35
CA GLN A 278 28.51 28.68 13.93
C GLN A 278 26.97 28.76 14.05
N LYS A 279 26.38 29.92 14.34
CA LYS A 279 24.92 30.04 14.41
C LYS A 279 24.24 29.85 13.06
N HIS A 280 24.85 30.28 11.96
CA HIS A 280 24.34 29.92 10.63
C HIS A 280 24.31 28.41 10.45
N PHE A 281 25.34 27.69 10.90
CA PHE A 281 25.37 26.24 10.79
C PHE A 281 24.28 25.56 11.64
N ASP A 282 24.08 26.04 12.87
CA ASP A 282 23.02 25.56 13.77
C ASP A 282 21.61 25.83 13.21
N ILE A 283 21.40 26.97 12.53
CA ILE A 283 20.15 27.27 11.82
C ILE A 283 19.87 26.20 10.77
N VAL A 284 20.86 25.80 9.97
CA VAL A 284 20.67 24.74 8.96
C VAL A 284 20.29 23.43 9.63
N LYS A 285 20.94 23.05 10.73
CA LYS A 285 20.58 21.84 11.49
C LYS A 285 19.14 21.90 12.01
N LEU A 286 18.71 23.03 12.57
CA LEU A 286 17.32 23.22 13.02
C LEU A 286 16.33 23.03 11.88
N ILE A 287 16.65 23.55 10.68
CA ILE A 287 15.80 23.41 9.50
C ILE A 287 15.71 21.94 9.05
N VAL A 288 16.81 21.18 9.14
CA VAL A 288 16.80 19.74 8.86
C VAL A 288 15.90 18.99 9.84
N GLU A 289 15.90 19.33 11.13
CA GLU A 289 14.99 18.71 12.09
C GLU A 289 13.52 19.04 11.80
N ARG A 290 13.22 20.29 11.42
CA ARG A 290 11.88 20.68 10.98
C ARG A 290 11.46 19.97 9.69
N PHE A 291 12.39 19.74 8.77
CA PHE A 291 12.14 18.97 7.55
C PHE A 291 11.77 17.52 7.86
N LYS A 292 12.51 16.86 8.75
CA LYS A 292 12.18 15.51 9.26
C LYS A 292 10.77 15.46 9.82
N GLN A 293 10.40 16.42 10.67
CA GLN A 293 9.06 16.50 11.25
C GLN A 293 7.98 16.64 10.19
N ARG A 294 8.20 17.48 9.16
CA ARG A 294 7.26 17.65 8.05
C ARG A 294 7.01 16.34 7.32
N ILE A 295 8.06 15.58 7.00
CA ILE A 295 7.91 14.26 6.36
C ILE A 295 7.05 13.31 7.22
N VAL A 296 7.28 13.30 8.54
CA VAL A 296 6.51 12.41 9.44
C VAL A 296 5.06 12.88 9.62
N ALA A 297 4.81 14.19 9.62
CA ALA A 297 3.47 14.76 9.80
C ALA A 297 2.63 14.81 8.52
N ASP A 298 3.24 14.57 7.35
CA ASP A 298 2.58 14.76 6.06
C ASP A 298 1.45 13.74 5.82
N THR A 299 0.23 14.26 5.68
CA THR A 299 -0.98 13.48 5.40
C THR A 299 -1.12 13.15 3.92
N ASP A 300 -0.45 13.88 3.03
CA ASP A 300 -0.47 13.64 1.59
C ASP A 300 0.63 12.65 1.17
N MET A 301 1.34 12.06 2.13
CA MET A 301 2.39 11.09 1.88
C MET A 301 1.79 9.77 1.38
N ASP A 302 1.94 9.51 0.10
CA ASP A 302 1.36 8.35 -0.59
C ASP A 302 2.41 7.32 -1.03
N LEU A 303 1.99 6.06 -1.13
CA LEU A 303 2.83 4.94 -1.58
C LEU A 303 3.35 5.12 -3.00
N ASP A 304 2.56 5.71 -3.90
CA ASP A 304 2.89 5.80 -5.30
C ASP A 304 3.81 7.01 -5.60
N ASP A 305 3.79 8.05 -4.76
CA ASP A 305 4.50 9.32 -5.02
C ASP A 305 5.28 9.91 -3.82
N TYR A 306 5.61 9.10 -2.81
CA TYR A 306 6.38 9.57 -1.64
C TYR A 306 7.71 10.25 -2.02
N ASN A 307 8.38 9.79 -3.08
CA ASN A 307 9.66 10.37 -3.51
C ASN A 307 9.51 11.84 -3.92
N SER A 308 8.52 12.14 -4.77
CA SER A 308 8.23 13.51 -5.21
C SER A 308 7.77 14.36 -4.03
N ARG A 309 7.00 13.78 -3.10
CA ARG A 309 6.54 14.50 -1.92
C ARG A 309 7.68 14.88 -0.98
N VAL A 310 8.62 13.97 -0.70
CA VAL A 310 9.82 14.28 0.09
C VAL A 310 10.68 15.35 -0.60
N GLN A 311 10.83 15.28 -1.93
CA GLN A 311 11.55 16.30 -2.70
C GLN A 311 10.88 17.68 -2.63
N PHE A 312 9.56 17.73 -2.67
CA PHE A 312 8.80 18.97 -2.49
C PHE A 312 9.06 19.59 -1.10
N LEU A 313 8.94 18.78 -0.05
CA LEU A 313 9.22 19.20 1.32
C LEU A 313 10.67 19.67 1.52
N TYR A 314 11.63 19.06 0.81
CA TYR A 314 13.02 19.49 0.79
C TYR A 314 13.17 20.91 0.22
N LEU A 315 12.50 21.21 -0.91
CA LEU A 315 12.56 22.55 -1.52
C LEU A 315 11.97 23.61 -0.58
N ASP A 316 10.92 23.29 0.15
CA ASP A 316 10.34 24.18 1.17
C ASP A 316 11.29 24.38 2.35
N ALA A 317 11.93 23.31 2.83
CA ALA A 317 12.95 23.42 3.87
C ALA A 317 14.16 24.26 3.39
N TYR A 318 14.57 24.13 2.13
CA TYR A 318 15.65 24.93 1.55
C TYR A 318 15.31 26.43 1.49
N ARG A 319 14.06 26.78 1.14
CA ARG A 319 13.57 28.17 1.19
C ARG A 319 13.57 28.70 2.63
N ASP A 320 13.12 27.89 3.58
CA ASP A 320 13.12 28.26 4.99
C ASP A 320 14.51 28.48 5.56
N MET A 321 15.48 27.65 5.16
CA MET A 321 16.89 27.81 5.49
C MET A 321 17.41 29.19 5.09
N ASN A 322 17.20 29.58 3.83
CA ASN A 322 17.67 30.89 3.34
C ASN A 322 16.99 32.03 4.10
N ARG A 323 15.67 31.96 4.28
CA ARG A 323 14.91 32.97 5.02
C ARG A 323 15.40 33.14 6.46
N TRP A 324 15.68 32.05 7.17
CA TRP A 324 16.16 32.11 8.56
C TRP A 324 17.59 32.65 8.67
N GLN A 325 18.47 32.30 7.73
CA GLN A 325 19.82 32.85 7.67
C GLN A 325 19.80 34.36 7.39
N GLU A 326 19.03 34.80 6.39
CA GLU A 326 18.86 36.22 6.07
C GLU A 326 18.25 37.01 7.24
N GLN A 327 17.27 36.43 7.94
CA GLN A 327 16.67 37.05 9.12
C GLN A 327 17.69 37.21 10.25
N TYR A 328 18.51 36.17 10.50
CA TYR A 328 19.55 36.21 11.52
C TYR A 328 20.61 37.27 11.20
N ASP A 329 21.11 37.31 9.97
CA ASP A 329 22.04 38.35 9.48
C ASP A 329 21.46 39.75 9.68
N HIS A 330 20.21 39.96 9.26
CA HIS A 330 19.55 41.26 9.35
C HIS A 330 19.37 41.73 10.81
N GLU A 331 18.84 40.87 11.68
CA GLU A 331 18.54 41.23 13.07
C GLU A 331 19.82 41.43 13.91
N THR A 332 20.86 40.66 13.63
CA THR A 332 22.16 40.82 14.31
C THR A 332 23.05 41.88 13.67
N GLN A 333 22.61 42.53 12.58
CA GLN A 333 23.42 43.43 11.77
C GLN A 333 24.76 42.79 11.35
N HIS A 334 24.69 41.57 10.79
CA HIS A 334 25.85 40.74 10.42
C HIS A 334 26.84 40.55 11.59
N GLY A 335 26.29 40.26 12.77
CA GLY A 335 27.04 40.03 14.00
C GLY A 335 27.49 41.29 14.76
N ILE A 336 27.20 42.50 14.28
CA ILE A 336 27.57 43.74 15.00
C ILE A 336 26.74 43.92 16.28
N ASN A 337 25.48 43.47 16.28
CA ASN A 337 24.58 43.57 17.43
C ASN A 337 24.68 42.33 18.32
N HIS A 338 25.55 42.41 19.33
CA HIS A 338 25.78 41.34 20.31
C HIS A 338 24.52 40.92 21.07
N ALA A 339 23.65 41.87 21.44
CA ALA A 339 22.45 41.55 22.21
C ALA A 339 21.47 40.69 21.38
N GLU A 340 21.31 41.00 20.10
CA GLU A 340 20.48 40.21 19.19
C GLU A 340 21.11 38.85 18.87
N GLN A 341 22.43 38.78 18.73
CA GLN A 341 23.11 37.50 18.56
C GLN A 341 22.89 36.59 19.76
N GLU A 342 23.01 37.12 20.99
CA GLU A 342 22.72 36.33 22.20
C GLU A 342 21.24 35.91 22.28
N ARG A 343 20.30 36.76 21.88
CA ARG A 343 18.88 36.37 21.79
C ARG A 343 18.69 35.19 20.82
N TRP A 344 19.33 35.24 19.66
CA TRP A 344 19.30 34.16 18.68
C TRP A 344 19.99 32.89 19.17
N ASN A 345 21.12 33.00 19.89
CA ASN A 345 21.79 31.86 20.50
C ASN A 345 20.84 31.05 21.38
N HIS A 346 20.11 31.74 22.28
CA HIS A 346 19.13 31.10 23.16
C HIS A 346 17.97 30.50 22.38
N LYS A 347 17.42 31.25 21.42
CA LYS A 347 16.30 30.80 20.58
C LYS A 347 16.65 29.55 19.79
N ILE A 348 17.79 29.53 19.09
CA ILE A 348 18.22 28.39 18.27
C ILE A 348 18.50 27.17 19.15
N ALA A 349 19.19 27.34 20.29
CA ALA A 349 19.47 26.24 21.20
C ALA A 349 18.18 25.58 21.72
N GLN A 350 17.19 26.38 22.10
CA GLN A 350 15.89 25.89 22.56
C GLN A 350 15.11 25.23 21.43
N ASP A 351 15.00 25.88 20.27
CA ASP A 351 14.27 25.37 19.11
C ASP A 351 14.87 24.05 18.61
N LEU A 352 16.21 23.95 18.57
CA LEU A 352 16.90 22.76 18.11
C LEU A 352 16.66 21.58 19.06
N LYS A 353 16.82 21.79 20.36
CA LYS A 353 16.53 20.75 21.36
C LYS A 353 15.09 20.25 21.26
N ASN A 354 14.13 21.18 21.21
CA ASN A 354 12.72 20.83 21.08
C ASN A 354 12.43 20.08 19.77
N ALA A 355 13.10 20.46 18.69
CA ALA A 355 12.92 19.82 17.40
C ALA A 355 13.47 18.39 17.38
N GLU A 356 14.66 18.15 17.93
CA GLU A 356 15.24 16.80 18.06
C GLU A 356 14.37 15.89 18.93
N ASP A 357 13.92 16.40 20.10
CA ASP A 357 13.03 15.69 21.02
C ASP A 357 11.72 15.30 20.31
N LEU A 358 11.09 16.24 19.59
CA LEU A 358 9.85 15.99 18.87
C LEU A 358 10.05 14.99 17.71
N THR A 359 11.12 15.12 16.94
CA THR A 359 11.45 14.17 15.85
C THR A 359 11.57 12.74 16.39
N ALA A 360 12.26 12.56 17.52
CA ALA A 360 12.42 11.24 18.15
C ALA A 360 11.07 10.65 18.59
N ILE A 361 10.20 11.46 19.20
CA ILE A 361 8.84 11.04 19.62
C ILE A 361 8.00 10.63 18.40
N MET A 362 7.99 11.46 17.36
CA MET A 362 7.21 11.21 16.14
C MET A 362 7.64 9.92 15.43
N LEU A 363 8.95 9.65 15.36
CA LEU A 363 9.47 8.39 14.81
C LEU A 363 9.04 7.19 15.65
N SER A 364 9.08 7.28 16.98
CA SER A 364 8.67 6.17 17.84
C SER A 364 7.16 5.83 17.74
N THR A 365 6.33 6.82 17.41
CA THR A 365 4.86 6.66 17.38
C THR A 365 4.32 6.19 16.03
N ARG A 366 5.05 6.44 14.92
CA ARG A 366 4.65 6.07 13.55
C ARG A 366 5.26 4.73 13.06
N GLN A 367 6.08 4.07 13.90
CA GLN A 367 6.74 2.78 13.60
C GLN A 367 5.91 1.56 13.97
#